data_AF-A0A925PM96-F1
#
_entry.id   AF-A0A925PM96-F1
#
_cell.length_a   1.000
_cell.length_b   1.000
_cell.length_c   1.000
_cell.angle_alpha   90.00
_cell.angle_beta   90.00
_cell.angle_gamma   90.00
#
_symmetry.space_group_name_H-M   'P 1'
#
loop_
_entity.id
_entity.type
_entity.pdbx_description
1 polymer ?
#
loop_
_entity_poly.entity_id
_entity_poly.type
_entity_poly.pdbx_seq_one_letter_code
_entity_poly.pdbx_strand_id
1 'polypeptide(L)' 'MLKEFSFAFGDDEVRISLPQERVINIVEGTPALAITDVEAAVKEALHHPIGAPLLKDV' A
#
# COMPACT_ATOMS: atom_id res chain seq x y z
N MET A 1 -2.22 23.00 -18.01
CA MET A 1 -3.38 22.24 -17.49
C MET A 1 -3.13 21.95 -16.02
N LEU A 2 -4.16 21.87 -15.18
CA LEU A 2 -4.00 21.45 -13.78
C LEU A 2 -4.10 19.93 -13.68
N LYS A 3 -3.24 19.32 -12.87
CA LYS A 3 -3.32 17.93 -12.45
C LYS A 3 -3.72 17.88 -10.97
N GLU A 4 -4.76 17.12 -10.68
CA GLU A 4 -5.23 16.89 -9.31
C GLU A 4 -4.50 15.71 -8.67
N PHE A 5 -4.23 15.83 -7.38
CA PHE A 5 -3.63 14.79 -6.54
C PHE A 5 -4.42 14.70 -5.24
N SER A 6 -4.63 13.47 -4.74
CA SER A 6 -5.16 13.23 -3.40
C SER A 6 -4.07 12.61 -2.53
N PHE A 7 -3.91 13.14 -1.32
CA PHE A 7 -2.94 12.68 -0.34
C PHE A 7 -3.63 12.36 0.97
N ALA A 8 -3.31 11.22 1.57
CA ALA A 8 -3.79 10.89 2.91
C ALA A 8 -3.27 11.89 3.95
N PHE A 9 -4.13 12.31 4.87
CA PHE A 9 -3.83 13.24 5.95
C PHE A 9 -4.66 12.90 7.20
N GLY A 10 -4.08 12.10 8.10
CA GLY A 10 -4.83 11.56 9.25
C GLY A 10 -5.92 10.61 8.77
N ASP A 11 -7.15 10.86 9.21
CA ASP A 11 -8.34 10.09 8.81
C ASP A 11 -9.03 10.64 7.55
N ASP A 12 -8.50 11.73 6.97
CA ASP A 12 -9.04 12.43 5.80
C ASP A 12 -8.04 12.45 4.63
N GLU A 13 -8.44 13.07 3.53
CA GLU A 13 -7.59 13.35 2.38
C GLU A 13 -7.46 14.85 2.12
N VAL A 14 -6.27 15.29 1.72
CA VAL A 14 -6.03 16.61 1.16
C VAL A 14 -5.91 16.51 -0.35
N ARG A 15 -6.74 17.29 -1.05
CA ARG A 15 -6.70 17.42 -2.51
C ARG A 15 -5.97 18.70 -2.90
N ILE A 16 -5.02 18.57 -3.83
CA ILE A 16 -4.31 19.71 -4.41
C ILE A 16 -4.32 19.65 -5.93
N SER A 17 -4.27 20.82 -6.56
CA SER A 17 -4.14 20.95 -8.01
C SER A 17 -2.84 21.68 -8.34
N LEU A 18 -1.99 21.06 -9.15
CA LEU A 18 -0.72 21.64 -9.58
C LEU A 18 -0.71 21.84 -11.09
N PRO A 19 -0.11 22.93 -11.61
CA PRO A 19 0.16 23.06 -13.04
C PRO A 19 1.03 21.89 -13.50
N GLN A 20 0.56 21.13 -14.49
CA GLN A 20 1.21 19.90 -14.96
C GLN A 20 2.66 20.15 -15.40
N GLU A 21 2.93 21.31 -16.00
CA GLU A 21 4.26 21.75 -16.42
C GLU A 21 5.25 21.96 -15.26
N ARG A 22 4.76 22.03 -14.01
CA ARG A 22 5.57 22.16 -12.79
C ARG A 22 5.75 20.83 -12.05
N VAL A 23 5.13 19.75 -12.51
CA VAL A 23 5.30 18.42 -11.92
C VAL A 23 6.58 17.81 -12.47
N ILE A 24 7.62 17.72 -11.64
CA ILE A 24 8.92 17.16 -12.05
C ILE A 24 8.84 15.63 -12.11
N ASN A 25 8.34 15.01 -11.05
CA ASN A 25 8.23 13.56 -10.90
C ASN A 25 6.96 13.20 -10.13
N ILE A 26 6.44 12.02 -10.40
CA ILE A 26 5.39 11.37 -9.60
C ILE A 26 5.98 10.04 -9.14
N VAL A 27 6.03 9.84 -7.82
CA VAL A 27 6.57 8.63 -7.21
C VAL A 27 5.41 7.90 -6.56
N GLU A 28 5.09 6.72 -7.09
CA GLU A 28 4.02 5.85 -6.61
C GLU A 28 4.62 4.57 -6.01
N GLY A 29 3.91 3.97 -5.06
CA GLY A 29 4.29 2.66 -4.53
C GLY A 29 4.18 1.57 -5.59
N THR A 30 4.96 0.50 -5.43
CA THR A 30 4.82 -0.67 -6.30
C THR A 30 3.40 -1.22 -6.21
N PRO A 31 2.68 -1.38 -7.33
CA PRO A 31 1.35 -1.97 -7.30
C PRO A 31 1.39 -3.36 -6.67
N ALA A 32 0.54 -3.55 -5.65
CA ALA A 32 0.32 -4.85 -5.02
C ALA A 32 -1.15 -5.21 -5.19
N LEU A 33 -1.42 -6.49 -5.43
CA LEU A 33 -2.79 -6.98 -5.42
C LEU A 33 -3.34 -6.85 -3.99
N ALA A 34 -4.53 -6.29 -3.87
CA ALA A 34 -5.21 -6.23 -2.58
C ALA A 34 -5.49 -7.65 -2.07
N ILE A 35 -5.26 -7.86 -0.78
CA ILE A 35 -5.68 -9.10 -0.12
C ILE A 35 -7.21 -9.04 0.01
N THR A 36 -7.90 -9.91 -0.71
CA THR A 36 -9.38 -9.98 -0.68
C THR A 36 -9.90 -10.84 0.47
N ASP A 37 -9.10 -11.79 0.94
CA ASP A 37 -9.38 -12.62 2.12
C ASP A 37 -8.22 -12.50 3.10
N VAL A 38 -8.41 -11.64 4.09
CA VAL A 38 -7.38 -11.35 5.10
C VAL A 38 -7.13 -12.57 5.98
N GLU A 39 -8.17 -13.33 6.33
CA GLU A 39 -8.02 -14.47 7.23
C GLU A 39 -7.22 -15.61 6.56
N ALA A 40 -7.55 -15.92 5.31
CA ALA A 40 -6.82 -16.93 4.53
C ALA A 40 -5.35 -16.52 4.32
N ALA A 41 -5.10 -15.25 3.99
CA ALA A 41 -3.74 -14.75 3.79
C ALA A 41 -2.89 -14.82 5.07
N VAL A 42 -3.48 -14.51 6.23
CA VAL A 42 -2.80 -14.62 7.52
C VAL A 42 -2.48 -16.08 7.85
N LYS A 43 -3.43 -17.00 7.66
CA LYS A 43 -3.20 -18.43 7.88
C LYS A 43 -2.08 -18.97 7.00
N GLU A 44 -2.06 -18.56 5.73
CA GLU A 44 -1.01 -18.95 4.78
C GLU A 44 0.38 -18.51 5.25
N ALA A 45 0.51 -17.26 5.70
CA ALA A 45 1.77 -16.73 6.21
C ALA A 45 2.27 -17.46 7.47
N LEU A 46 1.36 -17.87 8.37
CA LEU A 46 1.71 -18.62 9.59
C LEU A 46 2.11 -20.07 9.29
N HIS A 47 1.53 -20.68 8.26
CA HIS A 47 1.90 -22.04 7.82
C HIS A 47 3.19 -22.08 6.98
N HIS A 48 3.64 -20.94 6.43
CA HIS A 48 4.85 -20.83 5.62
C HIS A 48 5.75 -19.67 6.09
N PRO A 49 6.31 -19.73 7.31
CA PRO A 49 7.15 -18.67 7.86
C PRO A 49 8.45 -18.50 7.06
N ILE A 50 8.88 -17.25 6.90
CA ILE A 50 10.12 -16.91 6.20
C ILE A 50 11.24 -16.81 7.23
N GLY A 51 12.20 -17.74 7.18
CA GLY A 51 13.41 -17.69 8.00
C GLY A 51 13.22 -18.04 9.49
N ALA A 52 12.11 -18.68 9.86
CA ALA A 52 11.83 -19.14 11.22
C ALA A 52 11.06 -20.49 11.22
N PRO A 53 11.08 -21.26 12.33
CA PRO A 53 10.21 -22.43 12.51
C PRO A 53 8.72 -22.04 12.51
N LEU A 54 7.85 -23.04 12.36
CA LEU A 54 6.40 -22.85 12.49
C LEU A 54 6.06 -22.40 13.91
N LEU A 55 5.08 -21.52 14.05
CA LEU A 55 4.67 -21.00 15.36
C LEU A 55 4.27 -22.11 16.35
N LYS A 56 3.66 -23.19 15.86
CA LYS A 56 3.26 -24.35 16.68
C LYS A 56 4.44 -25.18 17.22
N ASP A 57 5.64 -24.97 16.68
CA ASP A 57 6.87 -25.68 17.05
C ASP A 57 7.72 -24.85 18.03
N VAL A 58 7.23 -23.68 18.47
CA VAL A 58 7.85 -22.77 19.45
C VAL A 58 7.12 -22.84 20.80
#